data_AF-A0A1G3L7L5-F1
#
_entry.id   AF-A0A1G3L7L5-F1
#
_cell.length_a   1.000
_cell.length_b   1.000
_cell.length_c   1.000
_cell.angle_alpha   90.00
_cell.angle_beta   90.00
_cell.angle_gamma   90.00
#
_symmetry.space_group_name_H-M   'P 1'
#
loop_
_entity.id
_entity.type
_entity.pdbx_description
1 polymer ?
#
loop_
_entity_poly.entity_id
_entity_poly.type
_entity_poly.pdbx_seq_one_letter_code
_entity_poly.pdbx_strand_id
1 'polypeptide(L)'
;MYCTGHILSTSLLSLGVAKRFEQSFFRLYFWMLLANLIDFDHLIFYSMDSGGANSLILHPLHIYSGTLIFFLFLMGMIFKNRFFIFIPTAMSLSLHLAADALAYFISYSVLILAFLDILMFSFLLFFLRKFLLKKPVFKSLSFFYSILLIFPSLIQAFVHYGLKLKPEENFSVYLICPLIILLTALIFGFLYKKRFEEKIL
;
A
#
# COMPACT_ATOMS: atom_id res chain seq x y z
N MET A 1 -0.85 -8.75 -3.46
CA MET A 1 -0.49 -9.07 -2.04
C MET A 1 -1.70 -8.82 -1.11
N TYR A 2 -1.67 -9.12 0.21
CA TYR A 2 -2.74 -8.62 1.10
C TYR A 2 -2.67 -7.09 1.19
N CYS A 3 -3.83 -6.42 1.30
CA CYS A 3 -3.94 -4.96 1.53
C CYS A 3 -2.99 -4.46 2.64
N THR A 4 -2.76 -5.29 3.65
CA THR A 4 -1.85 -5.06 4.77
C THR A 4 -0.39 -4.87 4.36
N GLY A 5 0.13 -5.74 3.49
CA GLY A 5 1.52 -5.66 3.03
C GLY A 5 1.78 -4.40 2.21
N HIS A 6 0.80 -3.97 1.40
CA HIS A 6 0.86 -2.70 0.67
C HIS A 6 0.88 -1.48 1.62
N ILE A 7 0.09 -1.50 2.68
CA ILE A 7 0.09 -0.46 3.73
C ILE A 7 1.46 -0.38 4.42
N LEU A 8 2.02 -1.51 4.84
CA LEU A 8 3.28 -1.56 5.58
C LEU A 8 4.48 -1.16 4.72
N SER A 9 4.56 -1.69 3.49
CA SER A 9 5.63 -1.38 2.53
C SER A 9 5.62 0.10 2.15
N THR A 10 4.44 0.64 1.85
CA THR A 10 4.21 2.06 1.59
C THR A 10 4.65 2.93 2.77
N SER A 11 4.33 2.52 4.01
CA SER A 11 4.75 3.23 5.23
C SER A 11 6.27 3.30 5.35
N LEU A 12 6.95 2.16 5.21
CA LEU A 12 8.41 2.07 5.31
C LEU A 12 9.11 2.90 4.24
N LEU A 13 8.63 2.82 2.99
CA LEU A 13 9.18 3.61 1.90
C LEU A 13 8.96 5.11 2.12
N SER A 14 7.75 5.49 2.53
CA SER A 14 7.42 6.88 2.86
C SER A 14 8.32 7.44 3.94
N LEU A 15 8.64 6.64 4.98
CA LEU A 15 9.58 7.03 6.04
C LEU A 15 10.99 7.26 5.52
N GLY A 16 11.50 6.33 4.70
CA GLY A 16 12.83 6.42 4.11
C GLY A 16 12.97 7.66 3.22
N VAL A 17 11.97 7.91 2.37
CA VAL A 17 11.93 9.07 1.46
C VAL A 17 11.77 10.37 2.25
N ALA A 18 10.84 10.42 3.21
CA ALA A 18 10.65 11.59 4.07
C ALA A 18 11.96 12.00 4.74
N LYS A 19 12.67 11.02 5.31
CA LYS A 19 13.94 11.22 6.00
C LYS A 19 15.06 11.68 5.06
N ARG A 20 15.14 11.10 3.86
CA ARG A 20 16.22 11.38 2.90
C ARG A 20 16.06 12.72 2.20
N PHE A 21 14.81 13.12 1.92
CA PHE A 21 14.50 14.28 1.07
C PHE A 21 13.79 15.42 1.82
N GLU A 22 13.71 15.33 3.16
CA GLU A 22 13.09 16.33 4.04
C GLU A 22 11.66 16.71 3.58
N GLN A 23 10.88 15.67 3.29
CA GLN A 23 9.50 15.77 2.84
C GLN A 23 8.55 15.33 3.95
N SER A 24 7.30 15.80 3.89
CA SER A 24 6.28 15.33 4.84
C SER A 24 5.98 13.85 4.62
N PHE A 25 6.33 13.02 5.61
CA PHE A 25 5.98 11.60 5.65
C PHE A 25 4.48 11.38 5.41
N PHE A 26 3.63 12.19 6.04
CA PHE A 26 2.19 12.00 5.95
C PHE A 26 1.68 12.22 4.53
N ARG A 27 2.20 13.27 3.85
CA ARG A 27 1.90 13.54 2.45
C ARG A 27 2.37 12.41 1.54
N LEU A 28 3.59 11.91 1.74
CA LEU A 28 4.16 10.79 0.96
C LEU A 28 3.30 9.53 1.12
N TYR A 29 3.00 9.15 2.36
CA TYR A 29 2.20 7.97 2.66
C TYR A 29 0.83 8.01 2.00
N PHE A 30 0.13 9.15 2.06
CA PHE A 30 -1.18 9.30 1.43
C PHE A 30 -1.14 9.03 -0.08
N TRP A 31 -0.22 9.68 -0.79
CA TRP A 31 -0.13 9.54 -2.25
C TRP A 31 0.35 8.16 -2.68
N MET A 32 1.29 7.58 -1.94
CA MET A 32 1.76 6.22 -2.20
C MET A 32 0.63 5.20 -1.92
N LEU A 33 -0.13 5.35 -0.84
CA LEU A 33 -1.21 4.41 -0.53
C LEU A 33 -2.31 4.46 -1.59
N LEU A 34 -2.67 5.66 -2.07
CA LEU A 34 -3.61 5.81 -3.20
C LEU A 34 -3.10 5.14 -4.49
N ALA A 35 -1.79 5.16 -4.72
CA ALA A 35 -1.21 4.51 -5.90
C ALA A 35 -1.42 2.99 -5.88
N ASN A 36 -1.62 2.37 -4.71
CA ASN A 36 -1.94 0.95 -4.61
C ASN A 36 -3.39 0.62 -5.02
N LEU A 37 -4.23 1.61 -5.38
CA LEU A 37 -5.54 1.35 -5.98
C LEU A 37 -5.45 0.69 -7.36
N ILE A 38 -4.24 0.59 -7.96
CA ILE A 38 -4.03 -0.18 -9.20
C ILE A 38 -4.42 -1.65 -9.06
N ASP A 39 -4.33 -2.22 -7.84
CA ASP A 39 -4.77 -3.59 -7.49
C ASP A 39 -6.24 -3.87 -7.84
N PHE A 40 -7.02 -2.83 -8.14
CA PHE A 40 -8.39 -2.99 -8.59
C PHE A 40 -8.51 -3.83 -9.87
N ASP A 41 -7.47 -3.89 -10.72
CA ASP A 41 -7.52 -4.74 -11.91
C ASP A 41 -7.48 -6.24 -11.60
N HIS A 42 -6.79 -6.70 -10.54
CA HIS A 42 -6.90 -8.08 -10.06
C HIS A 42 -8.35 -8.51 -9.78
N LEU A 43 -9.18 -7.54 -9.40
CA LEU A 43 -10.59 -7.78 -9.11
C LEU A 43 -11.43 -7.79 -10.39
N ILE A 44 -11.13 -6.92 -11.37
CA ILE A 44 -11.78 -6.94 -12.69
C ILE A 44 -11.46 -8.23 -13.44
N PHE A 45 -10.25 -8.73 -13.30
CA PHE A 45 -9.71 -9.85 -14.08
C PHE A 45 -9.46 -11.09 -13.22
N TYR A 46 -10.19 -11.22 -12.11
CA TYR A 46 -10.05 -12.31 -11.16
C TYR A 46 -10.12 -13.71 -11.78
N SER A 47 -10.95 -13.89 -12.83
CA SER A 47 -11.05 -15.16 -13.54
C SER A 47 -9.77 -15.55 -14.29
N MET A 48 -8.89 -14.60 -14.58
CA MET A 48 -7.57 -14.84 -15.17
C MET A 48 -6.48 -15.11 -14.12
N ASP A 49 -6.77 -14.87 -12.83
CA ASP A 49 -5.87 -15.12 -11.70
C ASP A 49 -5.91 -16.57 -11.16
N SER A 50 -6.47 -17.51 -11.93
CA SER A 50 -6.63 -18.90 -11.48
C SER A 50 -5.29 -19.60 -11.25
N GLY A 51 -4.81 -19.58 -10.00
CA GLY A 51 -3.97 -20.58 -9.34
C GLY A 51 -2.49 -20.70 -9.75
N GLY A 52 -2.06 -20.07 -10.84
CA GLY A 52 -0.65 -20.13 -11.27
C GLY A 52 -0.23 -19.04 -12.26
N ALA A 53 -1.11 -18.06 -12.47
CA ALA A 53 -0.97 -17.06 -13.52
C ALA A 53 -0.21 -15.83 -12.97
N ASN A 54 0.77 -15.34 -13.73
CA ASN A 54 1.59 -14.20 -13.32
C ASN A 54 0.76 -12.91 -13.40
N SER A 55 0.52 -12.30 -12.23
CA SER A 55 -0.29 -11.09 -12.09
C SER A 55 0.24 -9.93 -12.97
N LEU A 56 1.55 -9.89 -13.21
CA LEU A 56 2.19 -8.87 -14.05
C LEU A 56 1.89 -8.99 -15.56
N ILE A 57 1.47 -10.16 -16.04
CA ILE A 57 1.27 -10.45 -17.47
C ILE A 57 -0.21 -10.37 -17.87
N LEU A 58 -1.12 -10.51 -16.90
CA LEU A 58 -2.55 -10.70 -17.17
C LEU A 58 -3.40 -9.50 -16.82
N HIS A 59 -2.83 -8.54 -16.07
CA HIS A 59 -3.56 -7.40 -15.55
C HIS A 59 -3.19 -6.12 -16.31
N PRO A 60 -4.12 -5.55 -17.09
CA PRO A 60 -3.85 -4.36 -17.90
C PRO A 60 -3.38 -3.15 -17.10
N LEU A 61 -3.89 -2.88 -15.88
CA LEU A 61 -3.37 -1.73 -15.12
C LEU A 61 -1.95 -2.00 -14.64
N HIS A 62 -1.59 -3.24 -14.28
CA HIS A 62 -0.21 -3.64 -13.99
C HIS A 62 0.72 -3.45 -15.20
N ILE A 63 0.28 -3.84 -16.40
CA ILE A 63 1.05 -3.65 -17.64
C ILE A 63 1.19 -2.16 -17.98
N TYR A 64 0.10 -1.41 -17.97
CA TYR A 64 0.09 0.02 -18.30
C TYR A 64 0.72 0.88 -17.19
N SER A 65 0.83 0.36 -15.96
CA SER A 65 1.48 1.06 -14.85
C SER A 65 2.95 1.33 -15.15
N GLY A 66 3.66 0.48 -15.90
CA GLY A 66 5.04 0.75 -16.33
C GLY A 66 5.15 2.01 -17.20
N THR A 67 4.21 2.18 -18.12
CA THR A 67 4.11 3.39 -18.97
C THR A 67 3.74 4.61 -18.14
N LEU A 68 2.79 4.46 -17.21
CA LEU A 68 2.40 5.52 -16.28
C LEU A 68 3.57 5.95 -15.39
N ILE A 69 4.31 5.01 -14.79
CA ILE A 69 5.51 5.26 -13.98
C ILE A 69 6.53 6.07 -14.80
N PHE A 70 6.77 5.67 -16.05
CA PHE A 70 7.70 6.37 -16.94
C PHE A 70 7.28 7.82 -17.20
N PHE A 71 6.01 8.08 -17.52
CA PHE A 71 5.52 9.44 -17.72
C PHE A 71 5.54 10.27 -16.43
N LEU A 72 5.12 9.69 -15.30
CA LEU A 72 5.14 10.36 -14.00
C LEU A 72 6.58 10.73 -13.60
N PHE A 73 7.53 9.84 -13.86
CA PHE A 73 8.96 10.09 -13.65
C PHE A 73 9.46 11.23 -14.56
N LEU A 74 9.16 11.19 -15.86
CA LEU A 74 9.55 12.27 -16.79
C LEU A 74 8.94 13.62 -16.40
N MET A 75 7.66 13.65 -16.03
CA MET A 75 7.00 14.86 -15.54
C MET A 75 7.65 15.38 -14.26
N GLY A 76 8.03 14.48 -13.35
CA GLY A 76 8.76 14.81 -12.13
C GLY A 76 10.14 15.43 -12.41
N MET A 77 10.83 14.98 -13.46
CA MET A 77 12.12 15.55 -13.88
C MET A 77 11.98 16.94 -14.51
N ILE A 78 10.97 17.15 -15.35
CA ILE A 78 10.77 18.41 -16.10
C ILE A 78 10.28 19.53 -15.17
N PHE A 79 9.35 19.23 -14.27
CA PHE A 79 8.65 20.24 -13.47
C PHE A 79 9.05 20.19 -11.99
N LYS A 80 10.31 20.58 -11.71
CA LYS A 80 11.03 20.45 -10.42
C LYS A 80 10.28 20.88 -9.14
N ASN A 81 9.35 21.84 -9.19
CA ASN A 81 8.77 22.45 -7.98
C ASN A 81 7.30 22.11 -7.69
N ARG A 82 6.56 21.45 -8.60
CA ARG A 82 5.10 21.22 -8.42
C ARG A 82 4.68 19.75 -8.44
N PHE A 83 5.57 18.84 -8.83
CA PHE A 83 5.21 17.45 -9.08
C PHE A 83 5.89 16.43 -8.18
N PHE A 84 6.16 16.83 -6.94
CA PHE A 84 6.54 15.94 -5.82
C PHE A 84 5.50 14.86 -5.51
N ILE A 85 4.34 14.85 -6.15
CA ILE A 85 3.35 13.77 -6.03
C ILE A 85 3.71 12.60 -6.95
N PHE A 86 4.29 12.87 -8.12
CA PHE A 86 4.56 11.87 -9.14
C PHE A 86 5.73 10.95 -8.78
N ILE A 87 6.77 11.47 -8.13
CA ILE A 87 7.90 10.64 -7.68
C ILE A 87 7.44 9.62 -6.62
N PRO A 88 6.73 10.00 -5.54
CA PRO A 88 6.15 9.04 -4.59
C PRO A 88 5.21 8.04 -5.24
N THR A 89 4.31 8.50 -6.13
CA THR A 89 3.42 7.59 -6.87
C THR A 89 4.22 6.58 -7.70
N ALA A 90 5.24 7.02 -8.44
CA ALA A 90 6.12 6.14 -9.21
C ALA A 90 6.89 5.13 -8.34
N MET A 91 7.44 5.58 -7.21
CA MET A 91 8.11 4.70 -6.26
C MET A 91 7.15 3.70 -5.62
N SER A 92 5.92 4.11 -5.31
CA SER A 92 4.90 3.22 -4.76
C SER A 92 4.48 2.16 -5.76
N LEU A 93 4.21 2.54 -7.01
CA LEU A 93 3.89 1.59 -8.07
C LEU A 93 5.04 0.61 -8.31
N SER A 94 6.29 1.09 -8.29
CA SER A 94 7.47 0.23 -8.43
C SER A 94 7.58 -0.78 -7.28
N LEU A 95 7.37 -0.32 -6.03
CA LEU A 95 7.38 -1.18 -4.85
C LEU A 95 6.25 -2.21 -4.90
N HIS A 96 5.07 -1.79 -5.34
CA HIS A 96 3.91 -2.64 -5.53
C HIS A 96 4.20 -3.78 -6.51
N LEU A 97 4.65 -3.46 -7.73
CA LEU A 97 4.99 -4.46 -8.75
C LEU A 97 6.10 -5.40 -8.27
N ALA A 98 7.10 -4.89 -7.54
CA ALA A 98 8.17 -5.70 -6.98
C ALA A 98 7.66 -6.66 -5.89
N ALA A 99 6.72 -6.21 -5.06
CA ALA A 99 6.13 -7.03 -4.02
C ALA A 99 5.27 -8.16 -4.61
N ASP A 100 4.56 -7.88 -5.69
CA ASP A 100 3.81 -8.87 -6.45
C ASP A 100 4.70 -9.91 -7.14
N ALA A 101 5.81 -9.46 -7.74
CA ALA A 101 6.84 -10.38 -8.27
C ALA A 101 7.44 -11.28 -7.18
N LEU A 102 7.69 -10.73 -5.99
CA LEU A 102 8.19 -11.50 -4.85
C LEU A 102 7.16 -12.52 -4.36
N ALA A 103 5.89 -12.12 -4.25
CA ALA A 103 4.79 -13.00 -3.86
C ALA A 103 4.64 -14.18 -4.82
N TYR A 104 4.76 -13.93 -6.13
CA TYR A 104 4.80 -14.97 -7.14
C TYR A 104 6.00 -15.92 -6.95
N PHE A 105 7.21 -15.39 -6.73
CA PHE A 105 8.41 -16.19 -6.51
C PHE A 105 8.30 -17.15 -5.32
N ILE A 106 7.62 -16.74 -4.25
CA ILE A 106 7.36 -17.58 -3.07
C ILE A 106 6.06 -18.40 -3.18
N SER A 107 5.49 -18.52 -4.38
CA SER A 107 4.27 -19.28 -4.67
C SER A 107 3.07 -18.89 -3.80
N TYR A 108 2.94 -17.61 -3.47
CA TYR A 108 1.87 -17.07 -2.63
C TYR A 108 1.69 -17.79 -1.28
N SER A 109 2.77 -18.33 -0.71
CA SER A 109 2.71 -19.01 0.59
C SER A 109 2.21 -18.07 1.69
N VAL A 110 1.00 -18.32 2.19
CA VAL A 110 0.33 -17.50 3.21
C VAL A 110 1.16 -17.38 4.49
N LEU A 111 1.83 -18.46 4.91
CA LEU A 111 2.70 -18.45 6.08
C LEU A 111 3.92 -17.53 5.89
N ILE A 112 4.55 -17.57 4.71
CA ILE A 112 5.70 -16.71 4.40
C ILE A 112 5.25 -15.25 4.31
N LEU A 113 4.12 -14.97 3.64
CA LEU A 113 3.57 -13.62 3.53
C LEU A 113 3.20 -13.04 4.90
N ALA A 114 2.55 -13.81 5.78
CA ALA A 114 2.23 -13.38 7.14
C ALA A 114 3.49 -13.10 7.97
N PHE A 115 4.52 -13.94 7.83
CA PHE A 115 5.81 -13.70 8.49
C PHE A 115 6.47 -12.40 7.99
N LEU A 116 6.45 -12.15 6.67
CA LEU A 116 6.98 -10.91 6.09
C LEU A 116 6.22 -9.67 6.59
N ASP A 117 4.88 -9.73 6.69
CA ASP A 117 4.07 -8.63 7.23
C ASP A 117 4.43 -8.34 8.70
N ILE A 118 4.60 -9.37 9.54
CA ILE A 118 5.01 -9.20 10.94
C ILE A 118 6.42 -8.59 11.03
N LEU A 119 7.33 -9.04 10.18
CA LEU A 119 8.71 -8.53 10.13
C LEU A 119 8.71 -7.05 9.72
N MET A 120 7.98 -6.71 8.66
CA MET A 120 7.82 -5.34 8.17
C MET A 120 7.15 -4.44 9.21
N PHE A 121 6.13 -4.93 9.90
CA PHE A 121 5.47 -4.20 10.98
C PHE A 121 6.44 -3.93 12.14
N SER A 122 7.22 -4.93 12.55
CA SER A 122 8.24 -4.79 13.60
C SER A 122 9.30 -3.76 13.21
N PHE A 123 9.76 -3.81 11.95
CA PHE A 123 10.69 -2.85 11.39
C PHE A 123 10.09 -1.43 11.34
N LEU A 124 8.82 -1.31 10.93
CA LEU A 124 8.08 -0.05 10.93
C LEU A 124 8.03 0.57 12.33
N LEU A 125 7.67 -0.21 13.36
CA LEU A 125 7.67 0.27 14.74
C LEU A 125 9.05 0.73 15.20
N PHE A 126 10.11 -0.02 14.85
CA PHE A 126 11.48 0.38 15.15
C PHE A 126 11.86 1.71 14.49
N PHE A 127 11.58 1.87 13.19
CA PHE A 127 11.86 3.10 12.45
C PHE A 127 11.03 4.28 12.95
N LEU A 128 9.74 4.09 13.22
CA LEU A 128 8.88 5.12 13.80
C LEU A 128 9.43 5.61 15.14
N ARG A 129 9.84 4.70 16.02
CA ARG A 129 10.44 5.04 17.32
C ARG A 129 11.76 5.79 17.17
N LYS A 130 12.60 5.38 16.22
CA LYS A 130 13.94 5.94 15.99
C LYS A 130 13.91 7.30 15.28
N PHE A 131 12.98 7.49 14.34
CA PHE A 131 13.02 8.61 13.39
C PHE A 131 11.83 9.57 13.46
N LEU A 132 10.62 9.12 13.80
CA LEU A 132 9.39 9.94 13.72
C LEU A 132 8.78 10.35 15.08
N LEU A 133 9.65 10.80 15.99
CA LEU A 133 9.29 11.76 17.05
C LEU A 133 8.43 11.27 18.24
N LYS A 134 8.59 12.06 19.31
CA LYS A 134 7.73 12.33 20.47
C LYS A 134 6.69 11.25 20.78
N LYS A 135 6.77 10.69 22.00
CA LYS A 135 5.87 9.67 22.57
C LYS A 135 4.40 9.71 22.08
N PRO A 136 3.68 10.85 22.01
CA PRO A 136 2.29 10.84 21.52
C PRO A 136 2.12 10.45 20.05
N VAL A 137 3.03 10.86 19.15
CA VAL A 137 2.94 10.56 17.71
C VAL A 137 3.19 9.09 17.44
N PHE A 138 4.24 8.55 18.07
CA PHE A 138 4.55 7.13 18.01
C PHE A 138 3.37 6.26 18.44
N LYS A 139 2.72 6.58 19.57
CA LYS A 139 1.56 5.82 20.08
C LYS A 139 0.39 5.80 19.10
N SER A 140 0.04 6.95 18.51
CA SER A 140 -1.07 7.02 17.55
C SER A 140 -0.77 6.24 16.27
N LEU A 141 0.45 6.34 15.73
CA LEU A 141 0.84 5.60 14.54
C LEU A 141 0.97 4.10 14.81
N SER A 142 1.55 3.70 15.95
CA SER A 142 1.65 2.28 16.31
C SER A 142 0.27 1.66 16.45
N PHE A 143 -0.66 2.34 17.12
CA PHE A 143 -2.04 1.89 17.27
C PHE A 143 -2.75 1.77 15.91
N PHE A 144 -2.61 2.79 15.07
CA PHE A 144 -3.18 2.80 13.72
C PHE A 144 -2.69 1.60 12.89
N TYR A 145 -1.38 1.37 12.82
CA TYR A 145 -0.83 0.25 12.05
C TYR A 145 -1.14 -1.12 12.66
N SER A 146 -1.26 -1.23 13.99
CA SER A 146 -1.74 -2.46 14.63
C SER A 146 -3.17 -2.82 14.22
N ILE A 147 -4.07 -1.82 14.16
CA ILE A 147 -5.43 -2.05 13.65
C ILE A 147 -5.39 -2.51 12.20
N LEU A 148 -4.57 -1.87 11.35
CA LEU A 148 -4.47 -2.21 9.94
C LEU A 148 -3.82 -3.57 9.66
N LEU A 149 -3.05 -4.13 10.59
CA LEU A 149 -2.51 -5.49 10.48
C LEU A 149 -3.62 -6.55 10.65
N ILE A 150 -4.58 -6.28 11.54
CA ILE A 150 -5.58 -7.25 11.99
C ILE A 150 -6.90 -7.08 11.24
N PHE A 151 -7.38 -5.84 11.13
CA PHE A 151 -8.75 -5.55 10.71
C PHE A 151 -9.05 -5.93 9.24
N PRO A 152 -8.20 -5.62 8.24
CA PRO A 152 -8.44 -6.07 6.87
C PRO A 152 -8.45 -7.59 6.74
N SER A 153 -7.55 -8.27 7.45
CA SER A 153 -7.46 -9.73 7.51
C SER A 153 -8.73 -10.35 8.11
N LEU A 154 -9.27 -9.75 9.18
CA LEU A 154 -10.54 -10.17 9.78
C LEU A 154 -11.73 -9.96 8.83
N ILE A 155 -11.78 -8.84 8.10
CA ILE A 155 -12.83 -8.61 7.10
C ILE A 155 -12.78 -9.69 6.01
N GLN A 156 -11.59 -9.97 5.47
CA GLN A 156 -11.43 -11.01 4.45
C GLN A 156 -11.81 -12.40 4.98
N ALA A 157 -11.38 -12.75 6.19
CA ALA A 157 -11.76 -14.00 6.83
C ALA A 157 -13.28 -14.09 7.07
N PHE A 158 -13.92 -13.00 7.51
CA PHE A 158 -15.36 -12.97 7.71
C PHE A 158 -16.14 -13.12 6.39
N VAL A 159 -15.72 -12.44 5.33
CA VAL A 159 -16.33 -12.56 3.99
C VAL A 159 -16.20 -13.99 3.46
N HIS A 160 -15.02 -14.59 3.59
CA HIS A 160 -14.75 -15.92 3.06
C HIS A 160 -15.34 -17.05 3.91
N TYR A 161 -15.14 -17.06 5.23
CA TYR A 161 -15.58 -18.14 6.11
C TYR A 161 -16.97 -17.91 6.71
N GLY A 162 -17.30 -16.66 7.05
CA GLY A 162 -18.57 -16.30 7.68
C GLY A 162 -19.70 -16.20 6.67
N LEU A 163 -19.54 -15.33 5.67
CA LEU A 163 -20.55 -15.10 4.64
C LEU A 163 -20.48 -16.09 3.47
N LYS A 164 -19.35 -16.82 3.33
CA LYS A 164 -19.11 -17.78 2.24
C LYS A 164 -19.31 -17.19 0.85
N LEU A 165 -19.06 -15.88 0.71
CA LEU A 165 -19.19 -15.20 -0.58
C LEU A 165 -18.00 -15.58 -1.45
N LYS A 166 -18.30 -16.15 -2.62
CA LYS A 166 -17.30 -16.35 -3.65
C LYS A 166 -17.17 -15.08 -4.49
N PRO A 167 -15.95 -14.63 -4.81
CA PRO A 167 -15.75 -13.47 -5.68
C PRO A 167 -16.50 -13.60 -7.01
N GLU A 168 -16.43 -14.78 -7.65
CA GLU A 168 -17.06 -15.07 -8.94
C GLU A 168 -18.58 -14.87 -8.97
N GLU A 169 -19.24 -15.03 -7.83
CA GLU A 169 -20.70 -14.99 -7.70
C GLU A 169 -21.19 -13.64 -7.13
N ASN A 170 -20.32 -12.86 -6.49
CA ASN A 170 -20.71 -11.71 -5.68
C ASN A 170 -19.84 -10.49 -5.98
N PHE A 171 -20.35 -9.60 -6.82
CA PHE A 171 -19.63 -8.38 -7.22
C PHE A 171 -19.20 -7.50 -6.02
N SER A 172 -19.96 -7.53 -4.93
CA SER A 172 -19.66 -6.77 -3.71
C SER A 172 -18.31 -7.14 -3.09
N VAL A 173 -17.83 -8.38 -3.28
CA VAL A 173 -16.52 -8.84 -2.78
C VAL A 173 -15.38 -8.08 -3.46
N TYR A 174 -15.55 -7.70 -4.73
CA TYR A 174 -14.57 -6.92 -5.51
C TYR A 174 -14.44 -5.47 -5.05
N LEU A 175 -15.36 -4.96 -4.22
CA LEU A 175 -15.28 -3.59 -3.72
C LEU A 175 -14.54 -3.48 -2.39
N ILE A 176 -14.32 -4.60 -1.68
CA ILE A 176 -13.88 -4.57 -0.29
C ILE A 176 -12.43 -4.07 -0.16
N CYS A 177 -11.48 -4.68 -0.88
CA CYS A 177 -10.07 -4.26 -0.83
C CYS A 177 -9.83 -2.81 -1.27
N PRO A 178 -10.29 -2.34 -2.44
CA PRO A 178 -10.06 -0.95 -2.87
C PRO A 178 -10.73 0.05 -1.94
N LEU A 179 -11.92 -0.28 -1.40
CA LEU A 179 -12.58 0.55 -0.40
C LEU A 179 -11.77 0.62 0.90
N ILE A 180 -11.18 -0.49 1.37
CA ILE A 180 -10.31 -0.49 2.56
C ILE A 180 -9.08 0.40 2.32
N ILE A 181 -8.41 0.29 1.17
CA ILE A 181 -7.25 1.13 0.82
C ILE A 181 -7.65 2.60 0.79
N LEU A 182 -8.74 2.93 0.10
CA LEU A 182 -9.25 4.30 -0.01
C LEU A 182 -9.63 4.88 1.36
N LEU A 183 -10.42 4.15 2.15
CA LEU A 183 -10.83 4.58 3.49
C LEU A 183 -9.61 4.73 4.40
N THR A 184 -8.62 3.83 4.31
CA THR A 184 -7.38 3.94 5.07
C THR A 184 -6.61 5.21 4.70
N ALA A 185 -6.49 5.53 3.41
CA ALA A 185 -5.86 6.77 2.95
C ALA A 185 -6.62 8.01 3.46
N LEU A 186 -7.95 8.00 3.38
CA LEU A 186 -8.79 9.11 3.82
C LEU A 186 -8.75 9.31 5.34
N ILE A 187 -8.86 8.24 6.13
CA ILE A 187 -8.77 8.28 7.60
C ILE A 187 -7.39 8.78 8.02
N PHE A 188 -6.33 8.28 7.41
CA PHE A 188 -4.98 8.75 7.70
C PHE A 188 -4.82 10.24 7.34
N GLY A 189 -5.33 10.64 6.17
CA GLY A 189 -5.36 12.03 5.74
C GLY A 189 -6.11 12.93 6.70
N PHE A 190 -7.26 12.49 7.21
CA PHE A 190 -8.06 13.24 8.18
C PHE A 190 -7.34 13.37 9.53
N LEU A 191 -6.87 12.26 10.09
CA LEU A 191 -6.22 12.23 11.41
C LEU A 191 -4.93 13.05 11.46
N TYR A 192 -4.23 13.17 10.33
CA TYR A 192 -2.93 13.81 10.26
C TYR A 192 -2.90 15.05 9.35
N LYS A 193 -4.06 15.59 8.95
CA LYS A 193 -4.17 16.73 8.00
C LYS A 193 -3.26 17.91 8.34
N LYS A 194 -3.31 18.41 9.59
CA LYS A 194 -2.44 19.52 10.03
C LYS A 194 -0.96 19.21 9.91
N ARG A 195 -0.60 17.93 10.00
CA ARG A 195 0.79 17.46 9.91
C ARG A 195 1.22 17.12 8.48
N PHE A 196 0.32 17.10 7.49
CA PHE A 196 0.71 16.99 6.07
C PHE A 196 1.51 18.21 5.62
N GLU A 197 1.23 19.35 6.26
CA GLU A 197 1.89 20.64 6.00
C GLU A 197 3.20 20.77 6.78
N GLU A 198 3.34 20.03 7.89
CA GLU A 198 4.58 19.95 8.66
C GLU A 198 5.53 18.92 8.05
N LYS A 199 6.78 19.32 7.80
CA LYS A 199 7.85 18.37 7.53
C LYS A 199 8.08 17.58 8.82
N ILE A 200 7.93 16.26 8.76
CA ILE A 200 8.29 15.44 9.91
C ILE A 200 9.78 15.17 9.82
N LEU A 201 10.52 15.95 10.63
CA LEU A 201 11.93 16.32 10.49
C LEU A 201 12.12 17.48 9.50
#